data_AF-A0A934YFM8-F1
#
_entry.id   AF-A0A934YFM8-F1
#
_cell.length_a   1.000
_cell.length_b   1.000
_cell.length_c   1.000
_cell.angle_alpha   90.00
_cell.angle_beta   90.00
_cell.angle_gamma   90.00
#
_symmetry.space_group_name_H-M   'P 1'
#
loop_
_entity.id
_entity.type
_entity.pdbx_description
1 polymer ?
#
loop_
_entity_poly.entity_id
_entity_poly.type
_entity_poly.pdbx_seq_one_letter_code
_entity_poly.pdbx_strand_id
1 'polypeptide(L)'
;MKLRSFKLNFAERRARAVPATDAAGAPFVEVPIDLVGEEGDAALSASEPLRAWFGERASAAGAAVRSISFDLPRGRALATVRAPDDRVEAVRVDEHACPELFDLARALTPTLCNLALRVLARRPTPG
;
A
#
# COMPACT_ATOMS: atom_id res chain seq x y z
N MET A 1 15.59 6.03 1.28
CA MET A 1 14.20 5.97 1.78
C MET A 1 13.80 4.55 2.12
N LYS A 2 13.17 4.35 3.29
CA LYS A 2 12.51 3.10 3.69
C LYS A 2 11.05 3.42 4.02
N LEU A 3 10.12 2.51 3.74
CA LEU A 3 8.72 2.67 4.13
C LEU A 3 8.45 2.10 5.52
N ARG A 4 7.67 2.83 6.32
CA ARG A 4 7.06 2.35 7.56
C ARG A 4 5.75 1.63 7.24
N SER A 5 4.93 2.24 6.40
CA SER A 5 3.62 1.71 6.03
C SER A 5 3.22 2.20 4.65
N PHE A 6 2.28 1.52 4.02
CA PHE A 6 1.64 2.01 2.81
C PHE A 6 0.18 1.55 2.73
N LYS A 7 -0.62 2.27 1.95
CA LYS A 7 -2.00 1.90 1.63
C LYS A 7 -2.19 1.89 0.11
N LEU A 8 -2.81 0.85 -0.40
CA LEU A 8 -3.27 0.72 -1.78
C LEU A 8 -4.79 0.85 -1.75
N ASN A 9 -5.36 1.78 -2.51
CA ASN A 9 -6.79 1.96 -2.66
C ASN A 9 -7.18 1.72 -4.11
N PHE A 10 -7.66 0.51 -4.39
CA PHE A 10 -8.07 0.10 -5.73
C PHE A 10 -9.35 0.81 -6.17
N ALA A 11 -10.25 1.10 -5.23
CA ALA A 11 -11.52 1.78 -5.54
C ALA A 11 -11.31 3.25 -5.91
N GLU A 12 -10.40 3.95 -5.23
CA GLU A 12 -10.11 5.38 -5.47
C GLU A 12 -8.90 5.59 -6.39
N ARG A 13 -8.33 4.52 -6.96
CA ARG A 13 -7.16 4.55 -7.85
C ARG A 13 -5.98 5.36 -7.29
N ARG A 14 -5.65 5.14 -6.01
CA ARG A 14 -4.53 5.83 -5.37
C ARG A 14 -3.76 4.93 -4.42
N ALA A 15 -2.52 5.31 -4.14
CA ALA A 15 -1.74 4.74 -3.07
C ALA A 15 -1.24 5.83 -2.12
N ARG A 16 -0.89 5.46 -0.90
CA ARG A 16 -0.25 6.35 0.08
C ARG A 16 0.98 5.65 0.62
N ALA A 17 2.14 6.29 0.49
CA ALA A 17 3.38 5.84 1.09
C ALA A 17 3.67 6.65 2.36
N VAL A 18 4.10 5.95 3.42
CA VAL A 18 4.53 6.56 4.68
C VAL A 18 5.98 6.17 4.90
N PRO A 19 6.94 7.03 4.55
CA PRO A 19 8.34 6.75 4.79
C PRO A 19 8.66 6.68 6.29
N ALA A 20 9.58 5.80 6.65
CA ALA A 20 10.29 5.84 7.93
C ALA A 20 11.49 6.79 7.86
N THR A 21 12.18 6.80 6.71
CA THR A 21 13.35 7.65 6.46
C THR A 21 13.27 8.32 5.11
N ASP A 22 13.92 9.47 4.97
CA ASP A 22 14.06 10.20 3.70
C ASP A 22 15.10 9.56 2.76
N ALA A 23 15.47 10.29 1.70
CA ALA A 23 16.49 9.88 0.74
C ALA A 23 17.91 9.79 1.36
N ALA A 24 18.24 10.67 2.32
CA ALA A 24 19.51 10.71 3.03
C ALA A 24 19.59 9.67 4.18
N GLY A 25 18.48 9.02 4.51
CA GLY A 25 18.39 8.05 5.60
C GLY A 25 18.03 8.65 6.96
N ALA A 26 17.74 9.96 7.02
CA ALA A 26 17.25 10.61 8.22
C ALA A 26 15.76 10.28 8.47
N PRO A 27 15.26 10.36 9.73
CA PRO A 27 13.85 10.15 10.02
C PRO A 27 12.95 11.05 9.17
N PHE A 28 11.93 10.47 8.54
CA PHE A 28 10.99 11.24 7.74
C PHE A 28 9.96 11.92 8.64
N VAL A 29 9.91 13.25 8.63
CA VAL A 29 9.06 14.08 9.52
C VAL A 29 7.94 14.82 8.78
N GLU A 30 7.88 14.70 7.46
CA GLU A 30 6.84 15.32 6.64
C GLU A 30 5.53 14.52 6.62
N VAL A 31 4.51 15.13 6.00
CA VAL A 31 3.24 14.46 5.72
C VAL A 31 3.44 13.25 4.79
N PRO A 32 2.64 12.17 4.96
CA PRO A 32 2.59 11.05 4.05
C PRO A 32 2.47 11.46 2.58
N ILE A 33 2.93 10.60 1.70
CA ILE A 33 3.02 10.88 0.27
C ILE A 33 1.87 10.17 -0.43
N ASP A 34 0.91 10.95 -0.91
CA ASP A 34 -0.16 10.44 -1.76
C ASP A 34 0.35 10.27 -3.20
N LEU A 35 0.17 9.06 -3.73
CA LEU A 35 0.43 8.69 -5.11
C LEU A 35 -0.92 8.66 -5.83
N VAL A 36 -1.15 9.65 -6.68
CA VAL A 36 -2.39 9.87 -7.44
C VAL A 36 -2.06 10.04 -8.92
N GLY A 37 -3.04 9.88 -9.80
CA GLY A 37 -2.80 9.96 -11.25
C GLY A 37 -1.82 8.88 -11.71
N GLU A 38 -0.82 9.27 -12.50
CA GLU A 38 0.17 8.34 -13.07
C GLU A 38 0.91 7.53 -12.00
N GLU A 39 1.37 8.16 -10.91
CA GLU A 39 2.05 7.42 -9.84
C GLU A 39 1.11 6.51 -9.07
N GLY A 40 -0.16 6.90 -8.93
CA GLY A 40 -1.18 6.05 -8.31
C GLY A 40 -1.43 4.80 -9.15
N ASP A 41 -1.62 4.97 -10.45
CA ASP A 41 -1.85 3.88 -11.39
C ASP A 41 -0.63 2.94 -11.48
N ALA A 42 0.58 3.50 -11.52
CA ALA A 42 1.82 2.71 -11.49
C ALA A 42 1.97 1.92 -10.18
N ALA A 43 1.65 2.53 -9.03
CA ALA A 43 1.68 1.85 -7.74
C ALA A 43 0.69 0.68 -7.70
N LEU A 44 -0.53 0.89 -8.21
CA LEU A 44 -1.57 -0.15 -8.23
C LEU A 44 -1.23 -1.27 -9.20
N SER A 45 -0.70 -0.95 -10.38
CA SER A 45 -0.22 -1.95 -11.35
C SER A 45 0.91 -2.80 -10.77
N ALA A 46 1.89 -2.18 -10.11
CA ALA A 46 2.96 -2.91 -9.44
C ALA A 46 2.47 -3.77 -8.27
N SER A 47 1.31 -3.44 -7.70
CA SER A 47 0.68 -4.19 -6.61
C SER A 47 -0.21 -5.35 -7.07
N GLU A 48 -0.27 -5.64 -8.36
CA GLU A 48 -1.13 -6.72 -8.89
C GLU A 48 -0.90 -8.08 -8.19
N PRO A 49 0.33 -8.50 -7.82
CA PRO A 49 0.52 -9.73 -7.04
C PRO A 49 -0.20 -9.71 -5.68
N LEU A 50 -0.22 -8.57 -4.98
CA LEU A 50 -0.96 -8.42 -3.72
C LEU A 50 -2.46 -8.46 -3.97
N ARG A 51 -2.92 -7.79 -5.03
CA ARG A 51 -4.33 -7.79 -5.42
C ARG A 51 -4.81 -9.19 -5.79
N ALA A 52 -4.01 -9.96 -6.52
CA ALA A 52 -4.28 -11.34 -6.89
C ALA A 52 -4.35 -12.24 -5.64
N TRP A 53 -3.38 -12.13 -4.72
CA TRP A 53 -3.36 -12.91 -3.48
C TRP A 53 -4.64 -12.72 -2.64
N PHE A 54 -5.11 -11.48 -2.50
CA PHE A 54 -6.38 -11.21 -1.83
C PHE A 54 -7.59 -11.55 -2.70
N GLY A 55 -7.49 -11.38 -4.02
CA GLY A 55 -8.55 -11.65 -4.99
C GLY A 55 -8.93 -13.12 -5.04
N GLU A 56 -7.96 -14.04 -5.03
CA GLU A 56 -8.21 -15.48 -4.95
C GLU A 56 -9.05 -15.85 -3.71
N ARG A 57 -8.74 -15.24 -2.57
CA ARG A 57 -9.42 -15.50 -1.29
C ARG A 57 -10.77 -14.78 -1.19
N ALA A 58 -10.88 -13.56 -1.69
CA ALA A 58 -12.10 -12.77 -1.67
C ALA A 58 -13.11 -13.26 -2.73
N SER A 59 -12.65 -13.64 -3.92
CA SER A 59 -13.50 -14.10 -5.03
C SER A 59 -14.18 -15.44 -4.71
N ALA A 60 -13.56 -16.30 -3.91
CA ALA A 60 -14.21 -17.52 -3.41
C ALA A 60 -15.49 -17.21 -2.60
N ALA A 61 -15.60 -16.00 -2.05
CA ALA A 61 -16.78 -15.50 -1.33
C ALA A 61 -17.58 -14.45 -2.12
N GLY A 62 -17.28 -14.24 -3.41
CA GLY A 62 -17.89 -13.18 -4.24
C GLY A 62 -17.52 -11.75 -3.80
N ALA A 63 -16.54 -11.59 -2.93
CA ALA A 63 -16.12 -10.29 -2.41
C ALA A 63 -15.03 -9.64 -3.28
N ALA A 64 -14.98 -8.31 -3.27
CA ALA A 64 -13.97 -7.51 -3.96
C ALA A 64 -13.11 -6.72 -2.98
N VAL A 65 -11.79 -6.75 -3.17
CA VAL A 65 -10.84 -5.98 -2.35
C VAL A 65 -10.89 -4.52 -2.76
N ARG A 66 -11.21 -3.63 -1.83
CA ARG A 66 -11.26 -2.18 -2.07
C ARG A 66 -9.96 -1.48 -1.74
N SER A 67 -9.34 -1.85 -0.62
CA SER A 67 -8.05 -1.28 -0.21
C SER A 67 -7.29 -2.24 0.68
N ILE A 68 -5.97 -2.10 0.70
CA ILE A 68 -5.08 -2.84 1.60
C ILE A 68 -4.10 -1.86 2.22
N SER A 69 -3.89 -1.92 3.53
CA SER A 69 -2.85 -1.18 4.22
C SER A 69 -1.89 -2.10 4.94
N PHE A 70 -0.60 -1.84 4.84
CA PHE A 70 0.48 -2.57 5.52
C PHE A 70 1.18 -1.68 6.54
N ASP A 71 1.35 -2.17 7.75
CA ASP A 71 2.28 -1.69 8.77
C ASP A 71 3.45 -2.70 8.83
N LEU A 72 4.57 -2.34 8.21
CA LEU A 72 5.70 -3.24 8.01
C LEU A 72 6.44 -3.54 9.32
N PRO A 73 6.73 -2.56 10.21
CA PRO A 73 7.36 -2.84 11.50
C PRO A 73 6.52 -3.74 12.40
N ARG A 74 5.19 -3.62 12.35
CA ARG A 74 4.30 -4.46 13.18
C ARG A 74 3.95 -5.79 12.54
N GLY A 75 4.33 -6.02 11.28
CA GLY A 75 3.90 -7.21 10.54
C GLY A 75 2.39 -7.32 10.46
N ARG A 76 1.68 -6.23 10.14
CA ARG A 76 0.20 -6.19 10.08
C ARG A 76 -0.30 -5.65 8.76
N ALA A 77 -1.33 -6.31 8.23
CA ALA A 77 -2.09 -5.85 7.10
C ALA A 77 -3.57 -5.72 7.48
N LEU A 78 -4.23 -4.73 6.90
CA LEU A 78 -5.67 -4.56 6.97
C LEU A 78 -6.20 -4.42 5.54
N ALA A 79 -7.01 -5.38 5.12
CA ALA A 79 -7.71 -5.34 3.86
C ALA A 79 -9.17 -4.95 4.09
N THR A 80 -9.67 -4.01 3.30
CA THR A 80 -11.10 -3.69 3.23
C THR A 80 -11.69 -4.42 2.05
N VAL A 81 -12.64 -5.32 2.31
CA VAL A 81 -13.34 -6.11 1.30
C VAL A 81 -14.80 -5.68 1.25
N ARG A 82 -15.38 -5.75 0.05
CA ARG A 82 -16.79 -5.50 -0.18
C ARG A 82 -17.45 -6.81 -0.59
N ALA A 83 -18.39 -7.27 0.20
CA ALA A 83 -19.17 -8.46 -0.07
C ALA A 83 -20.21 -8.20 -1.19
N PRO A 84 -20.81 -9.26 -1.77
CA PRO A 84 -21.85 -9.13 -2.79
C PRO A 84 -23.08 -8.32 -2.35
N ASP A 85 -23.41 -8.36 -1.06
CA ASP A 85 -24.54 -7.65 -0.44
C ASP A 85 -24.22 -6.18 -0.11
N ASP A 86 -23.15 -5.64 -0.70
CA ASP A 86 -22.62 -4.29 -0.48
C ASP A 86 -21.95 -4.06 0.88
N ARG A 87 -21.98 -5.05 1.78
CA ARG A 87 -21.37 -4.92 3.10
C ARG A 87 -19.85 -4.76 2.98
N VAL A 88 -19.31 -3.83 3.76
CA VAL A 88 -17.87 -3.58 3.83
C VAL A 88 -17.31 -4.18 5.11
N GLU A 89 -16.30 -5.02 4.96
CA GLU A 89 -15.64 -5.69 6.07
C GLU A 89 -14.15 -5.39 6.08
N ALA A 90 -13.56 -5.38 7.28
CA ALA A 90 -12.13 -5.22 7.48
C ALA A 90 -11.53 -6.57 7.90
N VAL A 91 -10.67 -7.12 7.05
CA VAL A 91 -9.93 -8.35 7.31
C VAL A 91 -8.53 -7.98 7.76
N ARG A 92 -8.18 -8.39 8.97
CA ARG A 92 -6.83 -8.23 9.50
C ARG A 92 -6.00 -9.48 9.20
N VAL A 93 -4.76 -9.28 8.76
CA VAL A 93 -3.79 -10.35 8.54
C VAL A 93 -2.51 -9.96 9.27
N ASP A 94 -2.02 -10.84 10.13
CA ASP A 94 -0.73 -10.67 10.81
C ASP A 94 0.34 -11.52 10.11
N GLU A 95 1.58 -11.03 10.07
CA GLU A 95 2.67 -11.61 9.28
C GLU A 95 2.98 -13.05 9.67
N HIS A 96 2.97 -13.36 10.95
CA HIS A 96 3.23 -14.72 11.44
C HIS A 96 2.24 -15.75 10.88
N ALA A 97 1.04 -15.33 10.48
CA ALA A 97 0.02 -16.19 9.91
C ALA A 97 0.11 -16.31 8.38
N CYS A 98 0.65 -15.29 7.70
CA CYS A 98 0.76 -15.23 6.24
C CYS A 98 2.06 -14.52 5.81
N PRO A 99 3.24 -15.12 6.04
CA PRO A 99 4.53 -14.48 5.74
C PRO A 99 4.68 -14.14 4.25
N GLU A 100 4.14 -14.97 3.36
CA GLU A 100 4.20 -14.78 1.90
C GLU A 100 3.52 -13.49 1.44
N LEU A 101 2.45 -13.06 2.13
CA LEU A 101 1.80 -11.80 1.86
C LEU A 101 2.73 -10.61 2.16
N PHE A 102 3.52 -10.72 3.23
CA PHE A 102 4.46 -9.68 3.64
C PHE A 102 5.71 -9.67 2.76
N ASP A 103 6.11 -10.81 2.20
CA ASP A 103 7.17 -10.86 1.19
C ASP A 103 6.76 -10.14 -0.10
N LEU A 104 5.53 -10.33 -0.56
CA LEU A 104 4.96 -9.55 -1.67
C LEU A 104 4.91 -8.04 -1.33
N ALA A 105 4.49 -7.70 -0.10
CA ALA A 105 4.44 -6.32 0.36
C ALA A 105 5.84 -5.68 0.39
N ARG A 106 6.85 -6.40 0.87
CA ARG A 106 8.26 -5.97 0.89
C ARG A 106 8.81 -5.79 -0.52
N ALA A 107 8.52 -6.73 -1.42
CA ALA A 107 8.95 -6.66 -2.82
C ALA A 107 8.38 -5.42 -3.54
N LEU A 108 7.21 -4.92 -3.12
CA LEU A 108 6.60 -3.70 -3.64
C LEU A 108 7.27 -2.41 -3.11
N THR A 109 7.93 -2.47 -1.94
CA THR A 109 8.45 -1.26 -1.29
C THR A 109 9.45 -0.44 -2.12
N PRO A 110 10.39 -1.02 -2.90
CA PRO A 110 11.30 -0.22 -3.72
C PRO A 110 10.56 0.59 -4.78
N THR A 111 9.54 0.00 -5.42
CA THR A 111 8.71 0.69 -6.40
C THR A 111 7.96 1.87 -5.77
N LEU A 112 7.32 1.64 -4.61
CA LEU A 112 6.60 2.72 -3.90
C LEU A 112 7.54 3.82 -3.42
N CYS A 113 8.75 3.48 -2.95
CA CYS A 113 9.78 4.47 -2.62
C CYS A 113 10.15 5.33 -3.84
N ASN A 114 10.39 4.70 -5.00
CA ASN A 114 10.77 5.41 -6.22
C ASN A 114 9.66 6.36 -6.69
N LEU A 115 8.40 5.91 -6.67
CA LEU A 115 7.25 6.77 -7.01
C LEU A 115 7.10 7.91 -6.01
N ALA A 116 7.25 7.63 -4.71
CA ALA A 116 7.18 8.63 -3.66
C ALA A 116 8.29 9.70 -3.80
N LEU A 117 9.51 9.31 -4.16
CA LEU A 117 10.61 10.24 -4.42
C LEU A 117 10.31 11.17 -5.61
N ARG A 118 9.65 10.67 -6.67
CA ARG A 118 9.22 11.52 -7.80
C ARG A 118 8.19 12.56 -7.37
N VAL A 119 7.23 12.17 -6.52
CA VAL A 119 6.25 13.10 -5.96
C VAL A 119 6.91 14.14 -5.06
N LEU A 120 7.82 13.73 -4.19
CA LEU A 120 8.58 14.64 -3.31
C LEU A 120 9.41 15.64 -4.11
N ALA A 121 10.07 15.21 -5.17
CA ALA A 121 10.89 16.09 -6.01
C ALA A 121 10.08 17.20 -6.70
N ARG A 122 8.74 17.05 -6.79
CA ARG A 122 7.82 18.06 -7.32
C ARG A 122 7.19 18.92 -6.22
N ARG A 123 7.40 18.62 -4.94
CA ARG A 123 6.90 19.47 -3.85
C ARG A 123 7.65 20.80 -3.88
N PRO A 124 6.95 21.94 -3.76
CA PRO A 124 7.64 23.21 -3.57
C PRO A 124 8.44 23.13 -2.27
N THR A 125 9.72 23.48 -2.33
CA THR A 125 10.55 23.67 -1.13
C THR A 125 9.88 24.75 -0.27
N PRO A 126 9.71 24.56 1.05
CA PRO A 126 9.33 25.67 1.91
C PRO A 126 10.35 26.78 1.74
N GLY A 127 9.89 27.95 1.27
CA GLY A 127 10.71 29.16 1.18
C GLY A 127 10.97 29.76 2.56
#